data_AF-A0A1V6K1B3-F1
#
_entry.id   AF-A0A1V6K1B3-F1
#
_cell.length_a   1.000
_cell.length_b   1.000
_cell.length_c   1.000
_cell.angle_alpha   90.00
_cell.angle_beta   90.00
_cell.angle_gamma   90.00
#
_symmetry.space_group_name_H-M   'P 1'
#
loop_
_entity.id
_entity.type
_entity.pdbx_description
1 polymer ?
#
loop_
_entity_poly.entity_id
_entity_poly.type
_entity_poly.pdbx_seq_one_letter_code
_entity_poly.pdbx_strand_id
1 'polypeptide(L)'
;MQRILDYVTVAAVIAVLMLLFRLSRFLLSRILRLRERRGGPVDCNDAIRMGFRFLLAGMLFLPLATALAARADNRFLIGGTVLHLSLVAVSIVLFSFAEDLFAGMKKMPPTRAVSTGEHFRSAGPLLIIFWLLGSLFLSPIFYSALTLVLGVFYLFALAARPGTAQG
;
A
#
# COMPACT_ATOMS: atom_id res chain seq x y z
N MET A 1 -7.51 5.38 -38.82
CA MET A 1 -6.28 4.71 -38.36
C MET A 1 -5.91 5.10 -36.92
N GLN A 2 -5.85 6.40 -36.57
CA GLN A 2 -5.63 6.87 -35.18
C GLN A 2 -6.58 6.25 -34.14
N ARG A 3 -7.89 6.19 -34.40
CA ARG A 3 -8.85 5.58 -33.46
C ARG A 3 -8.56 4.11 -33.14
N ILE A 4 -8.02 3.34 -34.09
CA ILE A 4 -7.67 1.92 -33.86
C ILE A 4 -6.43 1.83 -32.98
N LEU A 5 -5.44 2.69 -33.20
CA LEU A 5 -4.26 2.79 -32.34
C LEU A 5 -4.65 3.18 -30.91
N ASP A 6 -5.55 4.15 -30.74
CA ASP A 6 -6.06 4.55 -29.41
C ASP A 6 -6.74 3.38 -28.68
N TYR A 7 -7.61 2.62 -29.37
CA TYR A 7 -8.25 1.44 -28.77
C TYR A 7 -7.25 0.34 -28.40
N VAL A 8 -6.23 0.10 -29.22
CA VAL A 8 -5.16 -0.87 -28.92
C VAL A 8 -4.34 -0.41 -27.71
N THR A 9 -4.01 0.88 -27.62
CA THR A 9 -3.29 1.43 -26.47
C THR A 9 -4.11 1.29 -25.19
N VAL A 10 -5.41 1.61 -25.21
CA VAL A 10 -6.30 1.43 -24.06
C VAL A 10 -6.37 -0.05 -23.67
N ALA A 11 -6.55 -0.96 -24.62
CA ALA A 11 -6.57 -2.40 -24.34
C ALA A 11 -5.26 -2.90 -23.73
N ALA A 12 -4.12 -2.41 -24.21
CA ALA A 12 -2.81 -2.73 -23.66
C ALA A 12 -2.65 -2.23 -22.22
N VAL A 13 -3.10 -1.00 -21.92
CA VAL A 13 -3.09 -0.46 -20.55
C VAL A 13 -3.97 -1.31 -19.63
N ILE A 14 -5.19 -1.65 -20.05
CA ILE A 14 -6.09 -2.51 -19.28
C ILE A 14 -5.43 -3.87 -19.01
N ALA A 15 -4.80 -4.48 -20.02
CA ALA A 15 -4.11 -5.76 -19.85
C ALA A 15 -2.96 -5.68 -18.84
N VAL A 16 -2.17 -4.60 -18.86
CA VAL A 16 -1.10 -4.35 -17.89
C VAL A 16 -1.68 -4.18 -16.48
N LEU A 17 -2.74 -3.39 -16.33
CA LEU A 17 -3.42 -3.23 -15.03
C LEU A 17 -3.93 -4.56 -14.50
N MET A 18 -4.60 -5.36 -15.33
CA MET A 18 -5.07 -6.70 -14.95
C MET A 18 -3.92 -7.61 -14.51
N LEU A 19 -2.78 -7.56 -15.19
CA LEU A 19 -1.59 -8.32 -14.81
C LEU A 19 -1.05 -7.87 -13.45
N LEU A 20 -0.97 -6.56 -13.22
CA LEU A 20 -0.54 -5.98 -11.94
C LEU A 20 -1.47 -6.37 -10.79
N PHE A 21 -2.79 -6.35 -11.00
CA PHE A 21 -3.77 -6.81 -10.02
C PHE A 21 -3.60 -8.31 -9.71
N ARG A 22 -3.40 -9.15 -10.73
CA ARG A 22 -3.13 -10.58 -10.53
C ARG A 22 -1.82 -10.81 -9.77
N LEU A 23 -0.79 -10.05 -10.10
CA LEU A 23 0.50 -10.11 -9.43
C LEU A 23 0.38 -9.68 -7.96
N SER A 24 -0.33 -8.59 -7.67
CA SER A 24 -0.63 -8.12 -6.32
C SER A 24 -1.30 -9.21 -5.48
N ARG A 25 -2.37 -9.82 -6.00
CA ARG A 25 -3.08 -10.93 -5.35
C ARG A 25 -2.19 -12.14 -5.12
N PHE A 26 -1.36 -12.48 -6.10
CA PHE A 26 -0.40 -13.57 -5.96
C PHE A 26 0.61 -13.29 -4.84
N LEU A 27 1.21 -12.09 -4.81
CA LEU A 27 2.13 -11.67 -3.75
C LEU A 27 1.45 -11.70 -2.38
N LEU A 28 0.24 -11.15 -2.27
CA LEU A 28 -0.55 -11.17 -1.04
C LEU A 28 -0.78 -12.59 -0.54
N SER A 29 -1.24 -13.49 -1.42
CA SER A 29 -1.43 -14.90 -1.07
C SER A 29 -0.14 -15.59 -0.61
N ARG A 30 0.99 -15.28 -1.25
CA ARG A 30 2.31 -15.80 -0.88
C ARG A 30 2.75 -15.30 0.49
N ILE A 31 2.59 -14.01 0.74
CA ILE A 31 2.97 -13.36 2.00
C ILE A 31 2.13 -13.91 3.15
N LEU A 32 0.81 -14.01 2.98
CA LEU A 32 -0.10 -14.58 3.98
C LEU A 32 0.27 -16.04 4.28
N ARG A 33 0.46 -16.90 3.27
CA ARG A 33 0.88 -18.30 3.47
C ARG A 33 2.23 -18.41 4.18
N LEU A 34 3.18 -17.53 3.87
CA LEU A 34 4.49 -17.55 4.50
C LEU A 34 4.40 -17.18 5.99
N ARG A 35 3.50 -16.25 6.33
CA ARG A 35 3.22 -15.83 7.70
C ARG A 35 2.47 -16.92 8.47
N GLU A 36 1.49 -17.56 7.85
CA GLU A 36 0.76 -18.71 8.42
C GLU A 36 1.71 -19.83 8.82
N ARG A 37 2.70 -20.13 7.96
CA ARG A 37 3.73 -21.14 8.23
C ARG A 37 4.67 -20.80 9.38
N ARG A 38 4.82 -19.51 9.74
CA ARG A 38 5.77 -19.05 10.76
C ARG A 38 5.14 -18.72 12.11
N GLY A 39 3.84 -18.43 12.17
CA GLY A 39 3.22 -17.91 13.39
C GLY A 39 1.74 -18.19 13.58
N GLY A 40 1.15 -19.09 12.77
CA GLY A 40 -0.28 -19.41 12.85
C GLY A 40 -1.17 -18.50 11.97
N PRO A 41 -2.50 -18.72 11.98
CA PRO A 41 -3.43 -18.07 11.06
C PRO A 41 -3.38 -16.54 11.19
N VAL A 42 -3.38 -15.85 10.04
CA VAL A 42 -3.37 -14.38 10.01
C VAL A 42 -4.73 -13.86 10.44
N ASP A 43 -4.75 -13.11 11.53
CA ASP A 43 -5.94 -12.54 12.10
C ASP A 43 -6.28 -11.15 11.52
N CYS A 44 -7.44 -10.61 11.86
CA CYS A 44 -7.93 -9.35 11.30
C CYS A 44 -7.05 -8.15 11.74
N ASN A 45 -6.58 -8.16 12.98
CA ASN A 45 -5.71 -7.10 13.52
C ASN A 45 -4.34 -7.11 12.82
N ASP A 46 -3.82 -8.29 12.51
CA ASP A 46 -2.59 -8.53 11.77
C ASP A 46 -2.68 -8.12 10.33
N ALA A 47 -3.82 -8.34 9.68
CA ALA A 47 -4.11 -7.82 8.36
C ALA A 47 -4.11 -6.28 8.38
N ILE A 48 -4.85 -5.64 9.27
CA ILE A 48 -4.87 -4.16 9.37
C ILE A 48 -3.46 -3.59 9.57
N ARG A 49 -2.66 -4.17 10.48
CA ARG A 49 -1.26 -3.75 10.69
C ARG A 49 -0.39 -3.98 9.47
N MET A 50 -0.54 -5.11 8.79
CA MET A 50 0.26 -5.45 7.63
C MET A 50 -0.05 -4.56 6.43
N GLY A 51 -1.33 -4.33 6.15
CA GLY A 51 -1.76 -3.43 5.08
C GLY A 51 -1.28 -2.00 5.31
N PHE A 52 -1.38 -1.52 6.56
CA PHE A 52 -0.92 -0.18 6.90
C PHE A 52 0.61 -0.02 6.79
N ARG A 53 1.38 -0.99 7.29
CA ARG A 53 2.85 -1.00 7.15
C ARG A 53 3.26 -1.06 5.69
N PHE A 54 2.58 -1.87 4.88
CA PHE A 54 2.85 -2.00 3.45
C PHE A 54 2.55 -0.69 2.70
N LEU A 55 1.44 -0.03 3.03
CA LEU A 55 1.07 1.27 2.47
C LEU A 55 2.12 2.35 2.81
N LEU A 56 2.51 2.46 4.08
CA LEU A 56 3.54 3.41 4.52
C LEU A 56 4.90 3.13 3.86
N ALA A 57 5.33 1.88 3.84
CA ALA A 57 6.58 1.48 3.19
C ALA A 57 6.56 1.77 1.70
N GLY A 58 5.44 1.48 1.03
CA GLY A 58 5.23 1.78 -0.38
C GLY A 58 5.31 3.27 -0.67
N MET A 59 4.62 4.10 0.10
CA MET A 59 4.64 5.56 -0.05
C MET A 59 6.00 6.20 0.25
N LEU A 60 6.87 5.56 1.04
CA LEU A 60 8.26 5.99 1.23
C LEU A 60 9.19 5.49 0.12
N PHE A 61 8.93 4.28 -0.39
CA PHE A 61 9.72 3.70 -1.44
C PHE A 61 9.57 4.47 -2.76
N LEU A 62 8.37 4.94 -3.08
CA LEU A 62 8.11 5.66 -4.32
C LEU A 62 9.00 6.90 -4.51
N PRO A 63 9.04 7.87 -3.58
CA PRO A 63 9.92 9.03 -3.71
C PRO A 63 11.40 8.65 -3.73
N LEU A 64 11.81 7.66 -2.93
CA LEU A 64 13.19 7.18 -2.92
C LEU A 64 13.60 6.57 -4.26
N ALA A 65 12.76 5.70 -4.83
CA ALA A 65 12.99 5.10 -6.15
C ALA A 65 13.02 6.18 -7.24
N THR A 66 12.15 7.19 -7.13
CA THR A 66 12.14 8.36 -8.04
C THR A 66 13.46 9.13 -7.96
N ALA A 67 13.94 9.42 -6.75
CA ALA A 67 15.18 10.16 -6.53
C ALA A 67 16.43 9.39 -6.98
N LEU A 68 16.48 8.07 -6.72
CA LEU A 68 17.58 7.21 -7.18
C LEU A 68 17.61 7.10 -8.71
N ALA A 69 16.46 6.94 -9.35
CA ALA A 69 16.36 6.92 -10.80
C ALA A 69 16.75 8.27 -11.43
N ALA A 70 16.31 9.39 -10.84
CA ALA A 70 16.71 10.72 -11.27
C ALA A 70 18.23 10.95 -11.13
N ARG A 71 18.87 10.39 -10.10
CA ARG A 71 20.33 10.44 -9.94
C ARG A 71 21.08 9.59 -10.97
N ALA A 72 20.52 8.45 -11.37
CA ALA A 72 21.14 7.54 -12.33
C ALA A 72 21.09 8.07 -13.78
N ASP A 73 20.05 8.84 -14.13
CA ASP A 73 19.81 9.28 -15.52
C ASP A 73 19.86 10.81 -15.66
N ASN A 74 21.07 11.35 -15.54
CA ASN A 74 21.31 12.80 -15.42
C ASN A 74 21.32 13.55 -16.77
N ARG A 75 20.88 12.95 -17.90
CA ARG A 75 20.97 13.62 -19.22
C ARG A 75 19.78 13.45 -20.19
N PHE A 76 18.85 12.53 -20.00
CA PHE A 76 17.67 12.46 -20.89
C PHE A 76 16.39 12.11 -20.12
N LEU A 77 15.52 13.12 -19.93
CA LEU A 77 14.15 13.02 -19.43
C LEU A 77 13.21 12.10 -20.25
N ILE A 78 13.73 11.37 -21.24
CA ILE A 78 13.03 10.32 -21.99
C ILE A 78 12.70 9.13 -21.07
N GLY A 79 13.45 8.93 -19.98
CA GLY A 79 13.14 7.98 -18.91
C GLY A 79 12.02 8.43 -17.95
N GLY A 80 11.58 9.69 -17.99
CA GLY A 80 10.60 10.25 -17.06
C GLY A 80 9.23 9.58 -17.15
N THR A 81 8.76 9.30 -18.36
CA THR A 81 7.47 8.63 -18.59
C THR A 81 7.51 7.16 -18.15
N VAL A 82 8.61 6.44 -18.41
CA VAL A 82 8.77 5.03 -18.01
C VAL A 82 8.91 4.92 -16.49
N LEU A 83 9.66 5.82 -15.87
CA LEU A 83 9.80 5.92 -14.42
C LEU A 83 8.44 6.25 -13.78
N HIS A 84 7.71 7.22 -14.33
CA HIS A 84 6.38 7.58 -13.86
C HIS A 84 5.39 6.41 -14.00
N LEU A 85 5.36 5.75 -15.16
CA LEU A 85 4.55 4.55 -15.38
C LEU A 85 4.89 3.42 -14.40
N SER A 86 6.18 3.25 -14.07
CA SER A 86 6.63 2.26 -13.09
C SER A 86 6.18 2.62 -11.67
N LEU A 87 6.30 3.89 -11.28
CA LEU A 87 5.82 4.39 -9.98
C LEU A 87 4.30 4.30 -9.86
N VAL A 88 3.57 4.60 -10.94
CA VAL A 88 2.11 4.42 -11.02
C VAL A 88 1.77 2.94 -10.88
N ALA A 89 2.45 2.05 -11.60
CA ALA A 89 2.26 0.61 -11.49
C ALA A 89 2.50 0.10 -10.05
N VAL A 90 3.58 0.54 -9.41
CA VAL A 90 3.88 0.20 -8.01
C VAL A 90 2.79 0.75 -7.08
N SER A 91 2.33 1.99 -7.29
CA SER A 91 1.22 2.58 -6.50
C SER A 91 -0.06 1.76 -6.61
N ILE A 92 -0.41 1.34 -7.83
CA ILE A 92 -1.61 0.52 -8.08
C ILE A 92 -1.49 -0.81 -7.36
N VAL A 93 -0.31 -1.46 -7.41
CA VAL A 93 -0.06 -2.71 -6.68
C VAL A 93 -0.17 -2.50 -5.17
N LEU A 94 0.45 -1.44 -4.63
CA LEU A 94 0.41 -1.12 -3.19
C LEU A 94 -1.02 -0.85 -2.70
N PHE A 95 -1.77 -0.05 -3.45
CA PHE A 95 -3.14 0.30 -3.12
C PHE A 95 -4.07 -0.90 -3.26
N SER A 96 -3.94 -1.68 -4.34
CA SER A 96 -4.67 -2.93 -4.54
C SER A 96 -4.40 -3.94 -3.43
N PHE A 97 -3.16 -4.03 -2.94
CA PHE A 97 -2.82 -4.92 -1.84
C PHE A 97 -3.54 -4.51 -0.55
N ALA A 98 -3.53 -3.21 -0.23
CA ALA A 98 -4.25 -2.69 0.92
C ALA A 98 -5.76 -2.94 0.77
N GLU A 99 -6.33 -2.65 -0.40
CA GLU A 99 -7.75 -2.87 -0.70
C GLU A 99 -8.16 -4.33 -0.59
N ASP A 100 -7.45 -5.26 -1.25
CA ASP A 100 -7.75 -6.69 -1.20
C ASP A 100 -7.61 -7.23 0.24
N LEU A 101 -6.68 -6.69 1.02
CA LEU A 101 -6.52 -7.04 2.43
C LEU A 101 -7.70 -6.55 3.28
N PHE A 102 -8.15 -5.30 3.09
CA PHE A 102 -9.33 -4.75 3.76
C PHE A 102 -10.62 -5.46 3.34
N ALA A 103 -10.78 -5.78 2.05
CA ALA A 103 -11.90 -6.55 1.54
C ALA A 103 -11.92 -7.98 2.07
N GLY A 104 -10.74 -8.58 2.25
CA GLY A 104 -10.54 -9.91 2.82
C GLY A 104 -10.83 -10.00 4.32
N MET A 105 -10.79 -8.88 5.07
CA MET A 105 -10.97 -8.86 6.53
C MET A 105 -12.27 -9.52 6.99
N LYS A 106 -13.37 -9.39 6.23
CA LYS A 106 -14.67 -9.99 6.59
C LYS A 106 -14.66 -11.51 6.60
N LYS A 107 -13.69 -12.14 5.94
CA LYS A 107 -13.54 -13.60 5.82
C LYS A 107 -12.46 -14.16 6.76
N MET A 108 -11.73 -13.28 7.44
CA MET A 108 -10.66 -13.68 8.36
C MET A 108 -11.23 -14.08 9.71
N PRO A 109 -10.56 -14.98 10.45
CA PRO A 109 -11.04 -15.43 11.74
C PRO A 109 -11.18 -14.26 12.73
N PRO A 110 -12.28 -14.21 13.50
CA PRO A 110 -12.50 -13.19 14.52
C PRO A 110 -11.39 -13.25 15.55
N THR A 111 -10.85 -12.09 15.88
CA THR A 111 -9.60 -11.95 16.63
C THR A 111 -9.85 -11.49 18.06
N ARG A 112 -8.86 -11.68 18.94
CA ARG A 112 -8.78 -11.04 20.26
C ARG A 112 -9.13 -9.55 20.17
N ALA A 113 -9.86 -9.06 21.16
CA ALA A 113 -10.14 -7.64 21.34
C ALA A 113 -8.84 -6.89 21.64
N VAL A 114 -8.19 -6.37 20.60
CA VAL A 114 -7.00 -5.52 20.74
C VAL A 114 -7.46 -4.07 20.83
N SER A 115 -6.91 -3.33 21.79
CA SER A 115 -7.24 -1.93 21.99
C SER A 115 -6.70 -1.06 20.85
N THR A 116 -7.38 0.04 20.54
CA THR A 116 -6.89 1.05 19.56
C THR A 116 -5.53 1.59 19.97
N GLY A 117 -5.27 1.70 21.29
CA GLY A 117 -3.98 2.14 21.85
C GLY A 117 -2.82 1.21 21.51
N GLU A 118 -3.01 -0.11 21.57
CA GLU A 118 -1.97 -1.08 21.16
C GLU A 118 -1.67 -1.02 19.66
N HIS A 119 -2.69 -0.77 18.83
CA HIS A 119 -2.49 -0.54 17.40
C HIS A 119 -1.66 0.74 17.16
N PHE A 120 -1.96 1.83 17.86
CA PHE A 120 -1.19 3.06 17.79
C PHE A 120 0.24 2.92 18.32
N ARG A 121 0.45 2.13 19.38
CA ARG A 121 1.80 1.88 19.90
C ARG A 121 2.69 1.15 18.90
N SER A 122 2.10 0.28 18.07
CA SER A 122 2.84 -0.44 17.02
C SER A 122 2.96 0.32 15.71
N ALA A 123 1.91 1.01 15.26
CA ALA A 123 1.87 1.71 13.98
C ALA A 123 2.36 3.17 14.06
N GLY A 124 2.19 3.81 15.21
CA GLY A 124 2.53 5.22 15.46
C GLY A 124 3.99 5.56 15.20
N PRO A 125 4.98 4.80 15.71
CA PRO A 125 6.38 5.07 15.40
C PRO A 125 6.67 5.05 13.90
N LEU A 126 6.05 4.12 13.16
CA LEU A 126 6.21 4.03 11.70
C LEU A 126 5.61 5.25 10.99
N LEU A 127 4.46 5.72 11.48
CA LEU A 127 3.78 6.90 10.98
C LEU A 127 4.61 8.18 11.24
N ILE A 128 5.25 8.28 12.40
CA ILE A 128 6.15 9.39 12.74
C ILE A 128 7.40 9.37 11.86
N ILE A 129 8.01 8.19 11.67
CA ILE A 129 9.16 8.02 10.76
C ILE A 129 8.77 8.44 9.34
N PHE A 130 7.60 8.00 8.86
CA PHE A 130 7.05 8.39 7.57
C PHE A 130 6.91 9.91 7.43
N TRP A 131 6.31 10.54 8.43
CA TRP A 131 6.12 11.98 8.46
C TRP A 131 7.45 12.75 8.51
N LEU A 132 8.40 12.31 9.35
CA LEU A 132 9.71 12.93 9.48
C LEU A 132 10.50 12.87 8.18
N LEU A 133 10.59 11.69 7.55
CA LEU A 133 11.29 11.55 6.27
C LEU A 133 10.63 12.43 5.20
N GLY A 134 9.32 12.34 5.04
CA GLY A 134 8.62 13.10 4.01
C GLY A 134 8.69 14.62 4.21
N SER A 135 8.63 15.08 5.46
CA SER A 135 8.76 16.50 5.80
C SER A 135 10.18 17.01 5.56
N LEU A 136 11.20 16.20 5.85
CA LEU A 136 12.61 16.57 5.65
C LEU A 136 13.01 16.62 4.17
N PHE A 137 12.53 15.68 3.36
CA PHE A 137 13.00 15.51 1.98
C PHE A 137 12.12 16.18 0.92
N LEU A 138 10.83 16.43 1.18
CA LEU A 138 9.87 16.87 0.17
C LEU A 138 9.08 18.11 0.61
N SER A 139 8.15 17.95 1.55
CA SER A 139 7.29 19.05 1.98
C SER A 139 6.61 18.74 3.32
N PRO A 140 6.81 19.58 4.36
CA PRO A 140 6.18 19.37 5.65
C PRO A 140 4.65 19.51 5.58
N ILE A 141 4.12 20.39 4.73
CA ILE A 141 2.68 20.61 4.60
C ILE A 141 2.01 19.39 3.96
N PHE A 142 2.57 18.91 2.84
CA PHE A 142 2.03 17.76 2.11
C PHE A 142 2.06 16.50 2.97
N TYR A 143 3.19 16.19 3.61
CA TYR A 143 3.30 15.00 4.44
C TYR A 143 2.52 15.09 5.74
N SER A 144 2.30 16.29 6.30
CA SER A 144 1.37 16.46 7.43
C SER A 144 -0.07 16.14 7.03
N ALA A 145 -0.54 16.66 5.90
CA ALA A 145 -1.88 16.36 5.38
C ALA A 145 -2.03 14.87 5.04
N LEU A 146 -1.03 14.28 4.38
CA LEU A 146 -1.03 12.86 4.02
C LEU A 146 -1.02 11.96 5.25
N THR A 147 -0.23 12.31 6.27
CA THR A 147 -0.17 11.60 7.55
C THR A 147 -1.52 11.63 8.27
N LEU A 148 -2.22 12.77 8.23
CA LEU A 148 -3.56 12.91 8.79
C LEU A 148 -4.57 12.02 8.05
N VAL A 149 -4.57 12.05 6.71
CA VAL A 149 -5.44 11.19 5.88
C VAL A 149 -5.17 9.70 6.17
N LEU A 150 -3.90 9.29 6.24
CA LEU A 150 -3.52 7.92 6.58
C LEU A 150 -3.96 7.53 8.00
N GLY A 151 -3.85 8.44 8.97
CA GLY A 151 -4.33 8.23 10.33
C GLY A 151 -5.85 8.03 10.40
N VAL A 152 -6.62 8.88 9.72
CA VAL A 152 -8.09 8.76 9.63
C VAL A 152 -8.47 7.45 8.95
N PHE A 153 -7.80 7.11 7.84
CA PHE A 153 -8.02 5.86 7.13
C PHE A 153 -7.73 4.64 8.02
N TYR A 154 -6.65 4.67 8.80
CA TYR A 154 -6.31 3.61 9.75
C TYR A 154 -7.33 3.46 10.87
N LEU A 155 -7.82 4.57 11.42
CA LEU A 155 -8.90 4.58 12.40
C LEU A 155 -10.19 4.00 11.83
N PHE A 156 -10.54 4.36 10.60
CA PHE A 156 -11.70 3.82 9.90
C PHE A 156 -11.57 2.30 9.69
N ALA A 157 -10.39 1.83 9.29
CA ALA A 157 -10.11 0.41 9.16
C ALA A 157 -10.25 -0.35 10.50
N LEU A 158 -9.79 0.25 11.61
CA LEU A 158 -9.98 -0.32 12.94
C LEU A 158 -11.44 -0.33 13.38
N ALA A 159 -12.23 0.69 13.02
CA ALA A 159 -13.65 0.73 13.31
C ALA A 159 -14.45 -0.29 12.48
N ALA A 160 -14.03 -0.55 11.25
CA ALA A 160 -14.67 -1.48 10.33
C ALA A 160 -14.31 -2.96 10.57
N ARG A 161 -13.47 -3.27 11.58
CA ARG A 161 -13.11 -4.65 11.90
C ARG A 161 -14.36 -5.45 12.29
N PRO A 162 -14.55 -6.69 11.80
CA PRO A 162 -15.65 -7.53 12.22
C PRO A 162 -15.65 -7.68 13.75
N GLY A 163 -16.84 -7.56 14.35
CA GLY A 163 -17.01 -7.59 15.80
C GLY A 163 -16.28 -8.78 16.43
N THR A 164 -15.56 -8.50 17.51
CA THR A 164 -15.03 -9.52 18.41
C THR A 164 -16.14 -10.48 18.77
N ALA A 165 -15.91 -11.79 18.68
CA ALA A 165 -16.77 -12.76 19.33
C ALA A 165 -16.88 -12.32 20.80
N GLN A 166 -18.06 -11.87 21.19
CA GLN A 166 -18.39 -11.76 22.61
C GLN A 166 -18.30 -13.19 23.13
N GLY A 167 -17.46 -13.39 24.14
CA GLY A 167 -17.48 -14.61 24.93
C GLY A 167 -18.85 -14.81 25.56
#